data_AF-A0A2E1XE46-F1
#
_entry.id   AF-A0A2E1XE46-F1
#
_cell.length_a   1.000
_cell.length_b   1.000
_cell.length_c   1.000
_cell.angle_alpha   90.00
_cell.angle_beta   90.00
_cell.angle_gamma   90.00
#
_symmetry.space_group_name_H-M   'P 1'
#
loop_
_entity.id
_entity.type
_entity.pdbx_description
1 polymer ?
#
loop_
_entity_poly.entity_id
_entity_poly.type
_entity_poly.pdbx_seq_one_letter_code
_entity_poly.pdbx_strand_id
1 'polypeptide(L)'
;MSGIYIHIPFCKQACHYCDFHFSTQLGKKEIMVNAIAQEISMRKAEVDDEVETIYFGGGTPSVLSMEEIQQLIQAVYDNYKVIDHPEITLEANPDDLSNHRIMELSESPVNRLSIGIQSFFDEDLKLMNRAHNAGEAEKCIQQATKHFDNITIDLIYGIPGMDNERWKRNIQKALDFGLPHISSYALTVEPRTALKKFIEKGVVPDVDDEQAQEQFYILVNMLEGQGFVNYEISNFGKPGFFSKNNTAYWLGKKYLGVGPSAHSFDGKHRSWNIRNNPTYIKKINEGVLPMEIETLSKTDRYNEYVMTGLRTVWGVDLDKIALEFGPNYLNYLNQQSKKYMESHLLFLQEGKLLVTKQGKFLADGIASDLFFVG
;
A
#
# COMPACT_ATOMS: atom_id res chain seq x y z
N MET A 1 3.66 2.36 18.65
CA MET A 1 4.38 2.65 17.40
C MET A 1 3.73 1.85 16.28
N SER A 2 3.59 2.44 15.09
CA SER A 2 2.59 2.00 14.14
C SER A 2 2.98 0.80 13.30
N GLY A 3 4.28 0.67 12.97
CA GLY A 3 4.74 -0.41 12.13
C GLY A 3 6.21 -0.36 11.77
N ILE A 4 6.75 -1.53 11.42
CA ILE A 4 8.03 -1.68 10.74
C ILE A 4 7.77 -2.15 9.32
N TYR A 5 8.19 -1.36 8.34
CA TYR A 5 8.16 -1.72 6.93
C TYR A 5 9.52 -2.25 6.49
N ILE A 6 9.52 -3.43 5.88
CA ILE A 6 10.73 -4.09 5.39
C ILE A 6 10.63 -4.19 3.87
N HIS A 7 11.45 -3.38 3.19
CA HIS A 7 11.47 -3.33 1.74
C HIS A 7 12.38 -4.42 1.15
N ILE A 8 11.79 -5.39 0.46
CA ILE A 8 12.49 -6.47 -0.25
C ILE A 8 12.57 -6.13 -1.74
N PRO A 9 13.74 -5.72 -2.27
CA PRO A 9 13.86 -5.11 -3.59
C PRO A 9 14.05 -6.14 -4.70
N PHE A 10 13.35 -7.27 -4.65
CA PHE A 10 13.54 -8.39 -5.57
C PHE A 10 12.21 -8.86 -6.17
N CYS A 11 12.19 -9.06 -7.48
CA CYS A 11 11.05 -9.66 -8.20
C CYS A 11 11.56 -10.74 -9.15
N LYS A 12 10.76 -11.77 -9.44
CA LYS A 12 11.06 -12.69 -10.54
C LYS A 12 10.90 -12.04 -11.92
N GLN A 13 9.95 -11.12 -12.03
CA GLN A 13 9.57 -10.49 -13.29
C GLN A 13 9.30 -8.99 -13.11
N ALA A 14 9.66 -8.20 -14.13
CA ALA A 14 9.38 -6.78 -14.18
C ALA A 14 7.99 -6.55 -14.79
N CYS A 15 7.01 -6.17 -13.97
CA CYS A 15 5.69 -5.80 -14.45
C CYS A 15 5.77 -4.49 -15.25
N HIS A 16 5.01 -4.37 -16.33
CA HIS A 16 5.12 -3.23 -17.25
C HIS A 16 4.73 -1.88 -16.63
N TYR A 17 3.88 -1.88 -15.59
CA TYR A 17 3.31 -0.70 -14.95
C TYR A 17 4.01 -0.30 -13.63
N CYS A 18 4.90 -1.14 -13.10
CA CYS A 18 5.44 -0.98 -11.75
C CYS A 18 6.58 0.06 -11.71
N ASP A 19 6.44 1.13 -10.91
CA ASP A 19 7.52 2.10 -10.60
C ASP A 19 8.18 1.87 -9.23
N PHE A 20 7.83 0.80 -8.51
CA PHE A 20 8.52 0.46 -7.26
C PHE A 20 10.01 0.20 -7.49
N HIS A 21 10.81 0.29 -6.43
CA HIS A 21 12.21 -0.09 -6.46
C HIS A 21 12.35 -1.61 -6.41
N PHE A 22 12.91 -2.22 -7.45
CA PHE A 22 13.14 -3.67 -7.47
C PHE A 22 14.32 -4.03 -8.37
N SER A 23 14.75 -5.29 -8.26
CA SER A 23 15.73 -5.94 -9.11
C SER A 23 15.25 -7.34 -9.48
N THR A 24 15.44 -7.74 -10.73
CA THR A 24 15.23 -9.13 -11.17
C THR A 24 16.47 -10.01 -10.98
N GLN A 25 17.55 -9.44 -10.44
CA GLN A 25 18.80 -10.16 -10.16
C GLN A 25 18.84 -10.63 -8.70
N LEU A 26 18.49 -11.89 -8.48
CA LEU A 26 18.38 -12.48 -7.13
C LEU A 26 19.73 -12.87 -6.49
N GLY A 27 20.85 -12.80 -7.23
CA GLY A 27 22.16 -13.29 -6.77
C GLY A 27 22.75 -12.58 -5.54
N LYS A 28 22.17 -11.46 -5.10
CA LYS A 28 22.57 -10.73 -3.88
C LYS A 28 21.50 -10.76 -2.78
N LYS A 29 20.52 -11.65 -2.88
CA LYS A 29 19.37 -11.72 -1.97
C LYS A 29 19.79 -11.93 -0.51
N GLU A 30 20.59 -12.96 -0.24
CA GLU A 30 21.08 -13.26 1.11
C GLU A 30 21.88 -12.10 1.72
N ILE A 31 22.77 -11.49 0.93
CA ILE A 31 23.56 -10.32 1.36
C ILE A 31 22.64 -9.13 1.68
N MET A 32 21.57 -8.93 0.90
CA MET A 32 20.58 -7.89 1.16
C MET A 32 19.80 -8.15 2.45
N VAL A 33 19.36 -9.39 2.69
CA VAL A 33 18.66 -9.78 3.93
C VAL A 33 19.53 -9.49 5.15
N ASN A 34 20.82 -9.86 5.10
CA ASN A 34 21.77 -9.56 6.16
C ASN A 34 21.95 -8.05 6.38
N ALA A 35 22.05 -7.26 5.31
CA ALA A 35 22.13 -5.80 5.41
C ALA A 35 20.86 -5.19 6.02
N ILE A 36 19.67 -5.68 5.67
CA ILE A 36 18.42 -5.22 6.28
C ILE A 36 18.36 -5.56 7.77
N ALA A 37 18.75 -6.78 8.17
CA ALA A 37 18.83 -7.17 9.57
C ALA A 37 19.83 -6.30 10.36
N GLN A 38 20.94 -5.92 9.73
CA GLN A 38 21.90 -4.99 10.32
C GLN A 38 21.32 -3.58 10.46
N GLU A 39 20.63 -3.05 9.45
CA GLU A 39 19.95 -1.74 9.54
C GLU A 39 18.94 -1.72 10.70
N ILE A 40 18.14 -2.78 10.84
CA ILE A 40 17.19 -2.94 11.95
C ILE A 40 17.88 -2.73 13.29
N SER A 41 19.07 -3.33 13.50
CA SER A 41 19.81 -3.17 14.75
C SER A 41 20.43 -1.79 14.91
N MET A 42 20.94 -1.20 13.82
CA MET A 42 21.52 0.15 13.82
C MET A 42 20.50 1.22 14.22
N ARG A 43 19.22 1.03 13.87
CA ARG A 43 18.14 2.00 14.06
C ARG A 43 17.28 1.76 15.30
N LYS A 44 17.69 0.85 16.20
CA LYS A 44 16.92 0.45 17.38
C LYS A 44 16.47 1.60 18.29
N ALA A 45 17.23 2.70 18.31
CA ALA A 45 16.97 3.86 19.16
C ALA A 45 16.02 4.90 18.51
N GLU A 46 15.57 4.68 17.27
CA GLU A 46 14.59 5.56 16.60
C GLU A 46 13.15 5.23 17.02
N VAL A 47 12.96 4.15 17.78
CA VAL A 47 11.68 3.54 18.11
C VAL A 47 11.57 3.37 19.61
N ASP A 48 10.76 4.20 20.24
CA ASP A 48 10.57 4.17 21.70
C ASP A 48 9.22 3.55 22.11
N ASP A 49 8.25 3.43 21.21
CA ASP A 49 6.93 2.82 21.49
C ASP A 49 6.85 1.37 20.97
N GLU A 50 5.84 0.62 21.43
CA GLU A 50 5.62 -0.78 21.01
C GLU A 50 5.29 -0.92 19.51
N VAL A 51 5.84 -1.92 18.83
CA VAL A 51 5.57 -2.20 17.40
C VAL A 51 4.25 -2.96 17.25
N GLU A 52 3.28 -2.38 16.54
CA GLU A 52 1.96 -2.99 16.25
C GLU A 52 1.93 -3.83 14.96
N THR A 53 2.72 -3.48 13.95
CA THR A 53 2.76 -4.19 12.66
C THR A 53 4.18 -4.45 12.18
N ILE A 54 4.36 -5.54 11.43
CA ILE A 54 5.55 -5.83 10.64
C ILE A 54 5.08 -6.11 9.22
N TYR A 55 5.53 -5.31 8.25
CA TYR A 55 5.05 -5.40 6.88
C TYR A 55 6.22 -5.63 5.93
N PHE A 56 6.20 -6.78 5.28
CA PHE A 56 7.12 -7.08 4.19
C PHE A 56 6.49 -6.66 2.87
N GLY A 57 7.15 -5.74 2.15
CA GLY A 57 6.69 -5.28 0.84
C GLY A 57 7.83 -4.91 -0.10
N GLY A 58 7.50 -4.23 -1.20
CA GLY A 58 8.49 -3.63 -2.11
C GLY A 58 8.46 -4.25 -3.49
N GLY A 59 9.46 -5.08 -3.82
CA GLY A 59 9.43 -5.91 -5.01
C GLY A 59 8.42 -7.05 -4.82
N THR A 60 8.89 -8.20 -4.36
CA THR A 60 8.04 -9.34 -4.02
C THR A 60 8.67 -10.13 -2.88
N PRO A 61 8.27 -9.88 -1.62
CA PRO A 61 8.83 -10.57 -0.45
C PRO A 61 8.70 -12.10 -0.45
N SER A 62 7.69 -12.67 -1.12
CA SER A 62 7.54 -14.13 -1.22
C SER A 62 8.69 -14.87 -1.92
N VAL A 63 9.63 -14.16 -2.56
CA VAL A 63 10.88 -14.74 -3.11
C VAL A 63 11.93 -15.08 -2.03
N LEU A 64 11.75 -14.58 -0.81
CA LEU A 64 12.56 -14.96 0.34
C LEU A 64 12.27 -16.41 0.75
N SER A 65 13.25 -17.11 1.32
CA SER A 65 13.05 -18.42 1.98
C SER A 65 12.34 -18.23 3.32
N MET A 66 11.86 -19.32 3.94
CA MET A 66 11.32 -19.22 5.32
C MET A 66 12.38 -18.74 6.31
N GLU A 67 13.61 -19.22 6.16
CA GLU A 67 14.73 -18.86 7.03
C GLU A 67 15.04 -17.36 6.95
N GLU A 68 15.06 -16.78 5.74
CA GLU A 68 15.27 -15.34 5.53
C GLU A 68 14.14 -14.50 6.14
N ILE A 69 12.88 -14.94 6.01
CA ILE A 69 11.73 -14.25 6.63
C ILE A 69 11.85 -14.30 8.16
N GLN A 70 12.10 -15.49 8.72
CA GLN A 70 12.25 -15.67 10.17
C GLN A 70 13.43 -14.87 10.72
N GLN A 71 14.55 -14.79 10.01
CA GLN A 71 15.70 -13.98 10.38
C GLN A 71 15.32 -12.50 10.53
N LEU A 72 14.55 -11.95 9.58
CA LEU A 72 14.14 -10.54 9.62
C LEU A 72 13.10 -10.27 10.71
N ILE A 73 12.14 -11.19 10.91
CA ILE A 73 11.20 -11.11 12.04
C ILE A 73 11.98 -11.14 13.36
N GLN A 74 12.90 -12.09 13.54
CA GLN A 74 13.69 -12.20 14.76
C GLN A 74 14.53 -10.94 15.00
N ALA A 75 15.15 -10.38 13.96
CA ALA A 75 15.89 -9.12 14.08
C ALA A 75 15.00 -7.98 14.60
N VAL A 76 13.72 -7.91 14.21
CA VAL A 76 12.76 -6.96 14.78
C VAL A 76 12.52 -7.23 16.26
N TYR A 77 12.20 -8.48 16.63
CA TYR A 77 11.93 -8.85 18.04
C TYR A 77 13.14 -8.65 18.96
N ASP A 78 14.36 -8.82 18.45
CA ASP A 78 15.59 -8.64 19.22
C ASP A 78 15.90 -7.17 19.52
N ASN A 79 15.40 -6.24 18.70
CA ASN A 79 15.76 -4.82 18.78
C ASN A 79 14.60 -3.91 19.21
N TYR A 80 13.36 -4.38 19.14
CA TYR A 80 12.16 -3.58 19.44
C TYR A 80 11.19 -4.34 20.34
N LYS A 81 10.43 -3.59 21.15
CA LYS A 81 9.31 -4.15 21.91
C LYS A 81 8.12 -4.35 20.96
N VAL A 82 7.78 -5.59 20.65
CA VAL A 82 6.62 -5.93 19.81
C VAL A 82 5.44 -6.28 20.71
N ILE A 83 4.22 -5.87 20.34
CA ILE A 83 3.01 -6.27 21.07
C ILE A 83 2.77 -7.79 20.99
N ASP A 84 1.91 -8.35 21.85
CA ASP A 84 1.64 -9.80 21.89
C ASP A 84 1.02 -10.36 20.58
N HIS A 85 0.20 -9.56 19.89
CA HIS A 85 -0.53 -9.97 18.68
C HIS A 85 -0.38 -8.94 17.55
N PRO A 86 0.83 -8.78 16.99
CA PRO A 86 1.09 -7.83 15.92
C PRO A 86 0.47 -8.32 14.60
N GLU A 87 0.11 -7.41 13.70
CA GLU A 87 -0.19 -7.78 12.31
C GLU A 87 1.13 -7.96 11.55
N ILE A 88 1.43 -9.19 11.12
CA ILE A 88 2.63 -9.50 10.31
C ILE A 88 2.15 -9.84 8.90
N THR A 89 2.35 -8.90 7.98
CA THR A 89 1.92 -9.02 6.58
C THR A 89 3.07 -9.39 5.67
N LEU A 90 2.85 -10.36 4.78
CA LEU A 90 3.74 -10.68 3.66
C LEU A 90 3.04 -10.43 2.33
N GLU A 91 3.59 -9.52 1.51
CA GLU A 91 3.22 -9.40 0.10
C GLU A 91 3.75 -10.59 -0.71
N ALA A 92 2.92 -11.13 -1.59
CA ALA A 92 3.23 -12.30 -2.39
C ALA A 92 2.63 -12.26 -3.80
N ASN A 93 3.25 -12.99 -4.72
CA ASN A 93 2.67 -13.28 -6.04
C ASN A 93 2.23 -14.75 -6.15
N PRO A 94 1.21 -15.07 -6.96
CA PRO A 94 0.76 -16.45 -7.15
C PRO A 94 1.85 -17.45 -7.57
N ASP A 95 2.81 -17.02 -8.40
CA ASP A 95 3.90 -17.86 -8.91
C ASP A 95 5.00 -18.16 -7.86
N ASP A 96 4.94 -17.53 -6.68
CA ASP A 96 5.78 -17.85 -5.52
C ASP A 96 5.08 -18.76 -4.50
N LEU A 97 3.76 -18.87 -4.57
CA LEU A 97 2.92 -19.51 -3.55
C LEU A 97 2.49 -20.92 -3.98
N SER A 98 3.43 -21.87 -3.90
CA SER A 98 3.06 -23.29 -3.94
C SER A 98 2.25 -23.69 -2.71
N ASN A 99 1.50 -24.80 -2.78
CA ASN A 99 0.74 -25.30 -1.62
C ASN A 99 1.63 -25.51 -0.39
N HIS A 100 2.83 -26.06 -0.60
CA HIS A 100 3.82 -26.23 0.47
C HIS A 100 4.22 -24.88 1.07
N ARG A 101 4.48 -23.88 0.22
CA ARG A 101 4.88 -22.54 0.66
C ARG A 101 3.80 -21.85 1.48
N ILE A 102 2.53 -21.99 1.07
CA ILE A 102 1.38 -21.45 1.81
C ILE A 102 1.29 -22.10 3.20
N MET A 103 1.46 -23.42 3.28
CA MET A 103 1.47 -24.14 4.55
C MET A 103 2.60 -23.67 5.46
N GLU A 104 3.85 -23.62 4.96
CA GLU A 104 5.00 -23.11 5.71
C GLU A 104 4.78 -21.69 6.25
N LEU A 105 4.20 -20.81 5.44
CA LEU A 105 3.89 -19.45 5.86
C LEU A 105 2.82 -19.42 6.96
N SER A 106 1.80 -20.27 6.87
CA SER A 106 0.73 -20.35 7.88
C SER A 106 1.19 -20.92 9.22
N GLU A 107 2.29 -21.67 9.22
CA GLU A 107 2.96 -22.17 10.43
C GLU A 107 4.01 -21.19 10.98
N SER A 108 4.20 -20.05 10.32
CA SER A 108 5.11 -18.99 10.74
C SER A 108 4.38 -17.87 11.50
N PRO A 109 5.10 -16.88 12.05
CA PRO A 109 4.47 -15.70 12.66
C PRO A 109 3.68 -14.82 11.67
N VAL A 110 3.84 -15.00 10.36
CA VAL A 110 3.06 -14.28 9.34
C VAL A 110 1.58 -14.65 9.50
N ASN A 111 0.75 -13.64 9.76
CA ASN A 111 -0.68 -13.83 10.01
C ASN A 111 -1.58 -13.05 9.05
N ARG A 112 -1.00 -12.38 8.05
CA ARG A 112 -1.71 -11.74 6.95
C ARG A 112 -0.98 -11.93 5.62
N LEU A 113 -1.70 -12.32 4.58
CA LEU A 113 -1.19 -12.37 3.20
C LEU A 113 -1.79 -11.28 2.32
N SER A 114 -0.96 -10.65 1.51
CA SER A 114 -1.38 -9.71 0.45
C SER A 114 -0.94 -10.26 -0.90
N ILE A 115 -1.88 -10.73 -1.72
CA ILE A 115 -1.56 -11.43 -2.97
C ILE A 115 -1.83 -10.55 -4.17
N GLY A 116 -0.79 -10.25 -4.94
CA GLY A 116 -0.87 -9.44 -6.15
C GLY A 116 -1.50 -10.20 -7.33
N ILE A 117 -2.83 -10.25 -7.41
CA ILE A 117 -3.56 -10.95 -8.47
C ILE A 117 -3.67 -10.09 -9.74
N GLN A 118 -4.00 -8.82 -9.55
CA GLN A 118 -4.22 -7.76 -10.53
C GLN A 118 -5.43 -7.98 -11.45
N SER A 119 -5.56 -9.17 -12.06
CA SER A 119 -6.73 -9.57 -12.85
C SER A 119 -6.86 -11.10 -12.91
N PHE A 120 -8.09 -11.58 -13.12
CA PHE A 120 -8.44 -12.98 -13.40
C PHE A 120 -8.61 -13.26 -14.91
N PHE A 121 -8.04 -12.41 -15.76
CA PHE A 121 -8.07 -12.57 -17.22
C PHE A 121 -6.66 -12.49 -17.80
N ASP A 122 -6.28 -13.50 -18.58
CA ASP A 122 -4.92 -13.61 -19.15
C ASP A 122 -4.54 -12.46 -20.07
N GLU A 123 -5.51 -11.83 -20.74
CA GLU A 123 -5.24 -10.67 -21.60
C GLU A 123 -4.66 -9.50 -20.79
N ASP A 124 -5.26 -9.20 -19.63
CA ASP A 124 -4.81 -8.12 -18.76
C ASP A 124 -3.46 -8.47 -18.12
N LEU A 125 -3.28 -9.73 -17.68
CA LEU A 125 -2.04 -10.23 -17.10
C LEU A 125 -0.87 -10.17 -18.10
N LYS A 126 -1.12 -10.51 -19.37
CA LYS A 126 -0.13 -10.39 -20.46
C LYS A 126 0.23 -8.94 -20.75
N LEU A 127 -0.77 -8.04 -20.81
CA LEU A 127 -0.53 -6.61 -20.99
C LEU A 127 0.38 -6.05 -19.89
N MET A 128 0.14 -6.47 -18.64
CA MET A 128 0.91 -6.06 -17.48
C MET A 128 2.25 -6.80 -17.31
N ASN A 129 2.54 -7.82 -18.12
CA ASN A 129 3.69 -8.71 -18.00
C ASN A 129 3.79 -9.35 -16.61
N ARG A 130 2.69 -9.96 -16.16
CA ARG A 130 2.65 -10.78 -14.94
C ARG A 130 3.28 -12.15 -15.20
N ALA A 131 3.91 -12.72 -14.17
CA ALA A 131 4.54 -14.04 -14.24
C ALA A 131 3.53 -15.19 -14.15
N HIS A 132 2.39 -14.93 -13.49
CA HIS A 132 1.30 -15.89 -13.32
C HIS A 132 0.18 -15.70 -14.36
N ASN A 133 -0.61 -16.74 -14.59
CA ASN A 133 -1.85 -16.69 -15.38
C ASN A 133 -3.11 -16.74 -14.49
N ALA A 134 -4.29 -16.53 -15.09
CA ALA A 134 -5.56 -16.49 -14.36
C ALA A 134 -5.87 -17.77 -13.58
N GLY A 135 -5.55 -18.95 -14.15
CA GLY A 135 -5.77 -20.23 -13.49
C GLY A 135 -4.84 -20.46 -12.30
N GLU A 136 -3.61 -19.96 -12.36
CA GLU A 136 -2.67 -19.98 -11.23
C GLU A 136 -3.13 -19.03 -10.11
N ALA A 137 -3.62 -17.84 -10.46
CA ALA A 137 -4.22 -16.90 -9.52
C ALA A 137 -5.39 -17.54 -8.75
N GLU A 138 -6.36 -18.14 -9.45
CA GLU A 138 -7.52 -18.79 -8.82
C GLU A 138 -7.10 -19.93 -7.89
N LYS A 139 -6.19 -20.81 -8.35
CA LYS A 139 -5.68 -21.92 -7.54
C LYS A 139 -4.94 -21.41 -6.29
N CYS A 140 -4.12 -20.37 -6.43
CA CYS A 140 -3.39 -19.78 -5.32
C CYS A 140 -4.36 -19.29 -4.23
N ILE A 141 -5.37 -18.49 -4.60
CA ILE A 141 -6.37 -17.98 -3.64
C ILE A 141 -7.12 -19.14 -2.98
N GLN A 142 -7.58 -20.12 -3.77
CA GLN A 142 -8.33 -21.27 -3.25
C GLN A 142 -7.54 -22.06 -2.19
N GLN A 143 -6.22 -22.10 -2.30
CA GLN A 143 -5.38 -22.76 -1.29
C GLN A 143 -5.08 -21.83 -0.13
N ALA A 144 -4.73 -20.57 -0.40
CA ALA A 144 -4.40 -19.60 0.64
C ALA A 144 -5.54 -19.38 1.65
N THR A 145 -6.79 -19.34 1.18
CA THR A 145 -7.99 -19.17 2.05
C THR A 145 -8.27 -20.36 2.97
N LYS A 146 -7.62 -21.51 2.77
CA LYS A 146 -7.71 -22.64 3.71
C LYS A 146 -6.80 -22.49 4.93
N HIS A 147 -5.81 -21.61 4.82
CA HIS A 147 -4.73 -21.47 5.79
C HIS A 147 -4.66 -20.07 6.42
N PHE A 148 -5.20 -19.06 5.75
CA PHE A 148 -5.21 -17.66 6.21
C PHE A 148 -6.62 -17.11 6.27
N ASP A 149 -7.04 -16.71 7.47
CA ASP A 149 -8.28 -15.96 7.67
C ASP A 149 -8.12 -14.50 7.22
N ASN A 150 -6.97 -13.87 7.51
CA ASN A 150 -6.68 -12.49 7.12
C ASN A 150 -5.90 -12.46 5.82
N ILE A 151 -6.63 -12.38 4.71
CA ILE A 151 -6.07 -12.39 3.36
C ILE A 151 -6.66 -11.24 2.55
N THR A 152 -5.82 -10.58 1.76
CA THR A 152 -6.24 -9.67 0.72
C THR A 152 -5.68 -10.09 -0.63
N ILE A 153 -6.39 -9.70 -1.68
CA ILE A 153 -5.83 -9.66 -3.03
C ILE A 153 -5.75 -8.22 -3.51
N ASP A 154 -4.80 -7.95 -4.38
CA ASP A 154 -4.70 -6.68 -5.09
C ASP A 154 -5.29 -6.84 -6.49
N LEU A 155 -6.19 -5.93 -6.89
CA LEU A 155 -6.77 -5.84 -8.22
C LEU A 155 -6.39 -4.50 -8.86
N ILE A 156 -6.39 -4.45 -10.20
CA ILE A 156 -6.16 -3.22 -10.95
C ILE A 156 -7.33 -3.00 -11.91
N TYR A 157 -7.88 -1.78 -11.91
CA TYR A 157 -8.91 -1.31 -12.84
C TYR A 157 -8.37 -0.16 -13.71
N GLY A 158 -9.14 0.27 -14.72
CA GLY A 158 -8.68 1.27 -15.70
C GLY A 158 -7.62 0.73 -16.66
N ILE A 159 -7.58 -0.60 -16.85
CA ILE A 159 -6.62 -1.25 -17.75
C ILE A 159 -7.07 -1.02 -19.20
N PRO A 160 -6.19 -0.52 -20.10
CA PRO A 160 -6.52 -0.36 -21.52
C PRO A 160 -7.09 -1.64 -22.14
N GLY A 161 -8.30 -1.55 -22.68
CA GLY A 161 -9.03 -2.67 -23.29
C GLY A 161 -9.90 -3.49 -22.32
N MET A 162 -9.88 -3.20 -21.02
CA MET A 162 -10.81 -3.79 -20.05
C MET A 162 -12.13 -3.01 -20.04
N ASP A 163 -13.20 -3.62 -20.55
CA ASP A 163 -14.55 -3.09 -20.41
C ASP A 163 -15.15 -3.33 -19.02
N ASN A 164 -16.28 -2.65 -18.76
CA ASN A 164 -16.98 -2.73 -17.48
C ASN A 164 -17.53 -4.14 -17.18
N GLU A 165 -17.85 -4.94 -18.21
CA GLU A 165 -18.37 -6.29 -18.02
C GLU A 165 -17.26 -7.27 -17.61
N ARG A 166 -16.04 -7.13 -18.17
CA ARG A 166 -14.84 -7.83 -17.68
C ARG A 166 -14.50 -7.39 -16.27
N TRP A 167 -14.58 -6.09 -15.96
CA TRP A 167 -14.31 -5.59 -14.63
C TRP A 167 -15.29 -6.14 -13.58
N LYS A 168 -16.60 -6.12 -13.86
CA LYS A 168 -17.62 -6.75 -12.99
C LYS A 168 -17.33 -8.24 -12.76
N ARG A 169 -16.92 -8.97 -13.80
CA ARG A 169 -16.54 -10.39 -13.66
C ARG A 169 -15.27 -10.57 -12.82
N ASN A 170 -14.30 -9.66 -12.92
CA ASN A 170 -13.11 -9.66 -12.05
C ASN A 170 -13.51 -9.52 -10.57
N ILE A 171 -14.35 -8.53 -10.25
CA ILE A 171 -14.85 -8.30 -8.89
C ILE A 171 -15.67 -9.50 -8.41
N GLN A 172 -16.55 -10.04 -9.25
CA GLN A 172 -17.37 -11.20 -8.90
C GLN A 172 -16.51 -12.41 -8.54
N LYS A 173 -15.47 -12.72 -9.33
CA LYS A 173 -14.53 -13.80 -9.00
C LYS A 173 -13.87 -13.59 -7.63
N ALA A 174 -13.42 -12.37 -7.32
CA ALA A 174 -12.85 -12.06 -6.01
C ALA A 174 -13.85 -12.31 -4.86
N LEU A 175 -15.11 -11.89 -5.05
CA LEU A 175 -16.20 -12.09 -4.09
C LEU A 175 -16.53 -13.57 -3.89
N ASP A 176 -16.50 -14.38 -4.96
CA ASP A 176 -16.79 -15.81 -4.92
C ASP A 176 -15.79 -16.59 -4.05
N PHE A 177 -14.56 -16.08 -3.88
CA PHE A 177 -13.57 -16.65 -2.96
C PHE A 177 -13.83 -16.30 -1.48
N GLY A 178 -14.80 -15.42 -1.17
CA GLY A 178 -15.18 -15.10 0.21
C GLY A 178 -14.13 -14.32 1.00
N LEU A 179 -13.20 -13.65 0.33
CA LEU A 179 -12.11 -12.90 0.96
C LEU A 179 -12.66 -11.80 1.89
N PRO A 180 -12.02 -11.52 3.03
CA PRO A 180 -12.48 -10.48 3.94
C PRO A 180 -11.93 -9.09 3.60
N HIS A 181 -10.94 -9.01 2.71
CA HIS A 181 -10.30 -7.77 2.30
C HIS A 181 -9.93 -7.82 0.81
N ILE A 182 -10.08 -6.68 0.13
CA ILE A 182 -9.66 -6.46 -1.26
C ILE A 182 -8.99 -5.08 -1.34
N SER A 183 -7.79 -5.05 -1.90
CA SER A 183 -7.15 -3.81 -2.33
C SER A 183 -7.36 -3.67 -3.84
N SER A 184 -7.66 -2.47 -4.31
CA SER A 184 -7.90 -2.22 -5.73
C SER A 184 -7.41 -0.85 -6.14
N TYR A 185 -6.58 -0.81 -7.18
CA TYR A 185 -5.87 0.39 -7.62
C TYR A 185 -6.25 0.76 -9.06
N ALA A 186 -6.34 2.04 -9.36
CA ALA A 186 -6.39 2.49 -10.74
C ALA A 186 -5.02 2.21 -11.40
N LEU A 187 -5.01 1.79 -12.66
CA LEU A 187 -3.78 1.71 -13.43
C LEU A 187 -3.26 3.13 -13.70
N THR A 188 -2.13 3.47 -13.10
CA THR A 188 -1.46 4.76 -13.33
C THR A 188 -0.26 4.58 -14.26
N VAL A 189 -0.07 5.51 -15.19
CA VAL A 189 1.04 5.48 -16.15
C VAL A 189 2.21 6.30 -15.62
N GLU A 190 3.18 5.62 -15.02
CA GLU A 190 4.36 6.27 -14.43
C GLU A 190 5.46 6.54 -15.47
N PRO A 191 6.16 7.70 -15.42
CA PRO A 191 7.07 8.14 -16.49
C PRO A 191 8.22 7.18 -16.84
N ARG A 192 8.69 6.38 -15.87
CA ARG A 192 9.85 5.49 -16.05
C ARG A 192 9.49 4.05 -16.42
N THR A 193 8.20 3.75 -16.59
CA THR A 193 7.71 2.39 -16.80
C THR A 193 7.79 1.95 -18.26
N ALA A 194 7.69 0.64 -18.48
CA ALA A 194 7.58 0.09 -19.83
C ALA A 194 6.23 0.46 -20.47
N LEU A 195 5.16 0.50 -19.67
CA LEU A 195 3.83 0.91 -20.09
C LEU A 195 3.83 2.31 -20.72
N LYS A 196 4.47 3.30 -20.08
CA LYS A 196 4.61 4.65 -20.65
C LYS A 196 5.23 4.63 -22.05
N LYS A 197 6.30 3.84 -22.22
CA LYS A 197 6.98 3.69 -23.52
C LYS A 197 6.13 2.98 -24.57
N PHE A 198 5.26 2.06 -24.17
CA PHE A 198 4.34 1.39 -25.10
C PHE A 198 3.23 2.33 -25.56
N ILE A 199 2.72 3.17 -24.67
CA ILE A 199 1.73 4.20 -24.98
C ILE A 199 2.31 5.24 -25.94
N GLU A 200 3.51 5.75 -25.65
CA GLU A 200 4.21 6.70 -26.54
C GLU A 200 4.47 6.15 -27.94
N LYS A 201 4.61 4.82 -28.07
CA LYS A 201 4.81 4.13 -29.35
C LYS A 201 3.49 3.71 -30.02
N GLY A 202 2.34 3.95 -29.40
CA GLY A 202 1.02 3.53 -29.91
C GLY A 202 0.80 2.02 -29.88
N VAL A 203 1.58 1.26 -29.10
CA VAL A 203 1.43 -0.19 -28.95
C VAL A 203 0.29 -0.54 -28.01
N VAL A 204 0.10 0.27 -26.96
CA VAL A 204 -1.00 0.17 -26.00
C VAL A 204 -1.71 1.52 -25.99
N PRO A 205 -3.06 1.58 -25.98
CA PRO A 205 -3.77 2.84 -25.81
C PRO A 205 -3.42 3.50 -24.47
N ASP A 206 -3.58 4.82 -24.38
CA ASP A 206 -3.46 5.50 -23.08
C ASP A 206 -4.59 5.06 -22.14
N VAL A 207 -4.42 5.33 -20.85
CA VAL A 207 -5.47 5.12 -19.85
C VAL A 207 -6.62 6.12 -20.07
N ASP A 208 -7.83 5.69 -19.71
CA ASP A 208 -9.05 6.49 -19.83
C ASP A 208 -9.61 6.78 -18.42
N ASP A 209 -9.51 8.04 -18.01
CA ASP A 209 -9.93 8.51 -16.68
C ASP A 209 -11.45 8.38 -16.47
N GLU A 210 -12.27 8.55 -17.53
CA GLU A 210 -13.72 8.39 -17.44
C GLU A 210 -14.08 6.92 -17.23
N GLN A 211 -13.41 6.01 -17.95
CA GLN A 211 -13.56 4.57 -17.74
C GLN A 211 -13.07 4.14 -16.36
N ALA A 212 -11.92 4.63 -15.90
CA ALA A 212 -11.39 4.31 -14.57
C ALA A 212 -12.34 4.79 -13.47
N GLN A 213 -12.94 5.97 -13.63
CA GLN A 213 -13.95 6.49 -12.71
C GLN A 213 -15.19 5.60 -12.66
N GLU A 214 -15.73 5.21 -13.83
CA GLU A 214 -16.89 4.32 -13.88
C GLU A 214 -16.60 2.97 -13.22
N GLN A 215 -15.43 2.39 -13.50
CA GLN A 215 -14.99 1.13 -12.90
C GLN A 215 -14.77 1.23 -11.39
N PHE A 216 -14.27 2.36 -10.89
CA PHE A 216 -14.20 2.62 -9.45
C PHE A 216 -15.58 2.61 -8.81
N TYR A 217 -16.59 3.26 -9.41
CA TYR A 217 -17.95 3.24 -8.86
C TYR A 217 -18.60 1.85 -8.92
N ILE A 218 -18.35 1.07 -9.98
CA ILE A 218 -18.77 -0.33 -10.05
C ILE A 218 -18.18 -1.12 -8.88
N LEU A 219 -16.87 -0.98 -8.64
CA LEU A 219 -16.17 -1.63 -7.54
C LEU A 219 -16.78 -1.29 -6.18
N VAL A 220 -16.92 0.01 -5.88
CA VAL A 220 -17.47 0.49 -4.61
C VAL A 220 -18.88 -0.07 -4.39
N ASN A 221 -19.75 0.03 -5.38
CA ASN A 221 -21.14 -0.44 -5.26
C ASN A 221 -21.23 -1.95 -5.06
N MET A 222 -20.43 -2.73 -5.80
CA MET A 222 -20.44 -4.19 -5.67
C MET A 222 -19.90 -4.66 -4.31
N LEU A 223 -18.78 -4.09 -3.85
CA LEU A 223 -18.18 -4.49 -2.57
C LEU A 223 -19.00 -4.01 -1.37
N GLU A 224 -19.51 -2.78 -1.36
CA GLU A 224 -20.40 -2.30 -0.29
C GLU A 224 -21.68 -3.12 -0.22
N GLY A 225 -22.23 -3.54 -1.38
CA GLY A 225 -23.37 -4.45 -1.45
C GLY A 225 -23.13 -5.84 -0.83
N GLN A 226 -21.86 -6.22 -0.64
CA GLN A 226 -21.43 -7.45 0.04
C GLN A 226 -20.91 -7.20 1.46
N GLY A 227 -21.16 -6.00 2.03
CA GLY A 227 -20.82 -5.65 3.41
C GLY A 227 -19.36 -5.24 3.62
N PHE A 228 -18.61 -4.94 2.56
CA PHE A 228 -17.30 -4.31 2.70
C PHE A 228 -17.44 -2.83 3.01
N VAL A 229 -16.50 -2.31 3.79
CA VAL A 229 -16.32 -0.88 4.01
C VAL A 229 -15.13 -0.43 3.17
N ASN A 230 -15.35 0.53 2.27
CA ASN A 230 -14.29 1.23 1.56
C ASN A 230 -13.63 2.25 2.51
N TYR A 231 -12.75 1.75 3.39
CA TYR A 231 -12.20 2.51 4.52
C TYR A 231 -11.11 3.50 4.10
N GLU A 232 -10.45 3.24 2.96
CA GLU A 232 -9.59 4.15 2.22
C GLU A 232 -9.83 3.95 0.72
N ILE A 233 -9.59 4.94 -0.15
CA ILE A 233 -9.88 4.90 -1.59
C ILE A 233 -9.59 3.54 -2.25
N SER A 234 -8.40 3.00 -2.05
CA SER A 234 -7.98 1.74 -2.69
C SER A 234 -8.25 0.51 -1.84
N ASN A 235 -8.75 0.64 -0.61
CA ASN A 235 -8.83 -0.47 0.33
C ASN A 235 -10.25 -0.73 0.85
N PHE A 236 -10.65 -1.99 0.77
CA PHE A 236 -11.97 -2.48 1.13
C PHE A 236 -11.80 -3.64 2.10
N GLY A 237 -12.40 -3.53 3.28
CA GLY A 237 -12.37 -4.61 4.26
C GLY A 237 -13.74 -4.84 4.88
N LYS A 238 -14.02 -6.07 5.31
CA LYS A 238 -15.09 -6.33 6.25
C LYS A 238 -14.72 -5.77 7.64
N PRO A 239 -15.69 -5.43 8.49
CA PRO A 239 -15.41 -5.02 9.86
C PRO A 239 -14.50 -6.04 10.57
N GLY A 240 -13.42 -5.55 11.19
CA GLY A 240 -12.40 -6.38 11.83
C GLY A 240 -11.24 -6.84 10.93
N PHE A 241 -11.33 -6.62 9.61
CA PHE A 241 -10.32 -7.05 8.63
C PHE A 241 -9.65 -5.89 7.89
N PHE A 242 -9.77 -4.65 8.37
CA PHE A 242 -8.97 -3.54 7.83
C PHE A 242 -7.50 -3.81 8.13
N SER A 243 -6.61 -3.60 7.16
CA SER A 243 -5.17 -3.74 7.43
C SER A 243 -4.76 -2.72 8.48
N LYS A 244 -4.19 -3.21 9.59
CA LYS A 244 -3.66 -2.35 10.65
C LYS A 244 -2.49 -1.51 10.13
N ASN A 245 -1.62 -2.09 9.31
CA ASN A 245 -0.47 -1.39 8.73
C ASN A 245 -0.89 -0.26 7.79
N ASN A 246 -1.79 -0.55 6.86
CA ASN A 246 -2.29 0.46 5.91
C ASN A 246 -3.05 1.58 6.65
N THR A 247 -3.95 1.20 7.58
CA THR A 247 -4.69 2.17 8.42
C THR A 247 -3.74 3.08 9.19
N ALA A 248 -2.64 2.56 9.72
CA ALA A 248 -1.64 3.35 10.43
C ALA A 248 -1.02 4.47 9.58
N TYR A 249 -0.70 4.20 8.30
CA TYR A 249 -0.17 5.21 7.39
C TYR A 249 -1.18 6.34 7.13
N TRP A 250 -2.44 5.99 6.87
CA TRP A 250 -3.47 7.00 6.58
C TRP A 250 -3.92 7.80 7.80
N LEU A 251 -3.73 7.28 9.00
CA LEU A 251 -3.94 8.02 10.25
C LEU A 251 -2.70 8.82 10.70
N GLY A 252 -1.63 8.81 9.89
CA GLY A 252 -0.40 9.55 10.18
C GLY A 252 0.36 9.01 11.39
N LYS A 253 0.23 7.71 11.72
CA LYS A 253 1.00 7.11 12.80
C LYS A 253 2.47 6.89 12.36
N LYS A 254 3.41 7.01 13.30
CA LYS A 254 4.86 6.87 13.07
C LYS A 254 5.27 5.45 12.66
N TYR A 255 6.14 5.32 11.65
CA TYR A 255 6.65 4.03 11.18
C TYR A 255 8.13 4.09 10.81
N LEU A 256 8.80 2.94 10.93
CA LEU A 256 10.19 2.76 10.55
C LEU A 256 10.27 1.91 9.28
N GLY A 257 10.83 2.45 8.20
CA GLY A 257 11.12 1.68 6.99
C GLY A 257 12.59 1.33 6.89
N VAL A 258 12.88 0.05 6.65
CA VAL A 258 14.23 -0.51 6.45
C VAL A 258 14.33 -1.20 5.09
N GLY A 259 15.55 -1.27 4.54
CA GLY A 259 15.81 -1.72 3.18
C GLY A 259 15.90 -0.56 2.18
N PRO A 260 16.44 -0.82 0.97
CA PRO A 260 16.66 0.22 -0.02
C PRO A 260 15.33 0.85 -0.45
N SER A 261 15.31 2.17 -0.65
CA SER A 261 14.11 2.97 -0.93
C SER A 261 13.01 2.99 0.14
N ALA A 262 13.18 2.30 1.28
CA ALA A 262 12.20 2.31 2.34
C ALA A 262 12.08 3.72 2.95
N HIS A 263 10.85 4.17 3.18
CA HIS A 263 10.55 5.45 3.82
C HIS A 263 10.27 5.24 5.30
N SER A 264 10.57 6.23 6.14
CA SER A 264 10.19 6.29 7.55
C SER A 264 9.52 7.62 7.86
N PHE A 265 8.70 7.64 8.91
CA PHE A 265 8.07 8.86 9.42
C PHE A 265 8.01 8.83 10.95
N ASP A 266 8.61 9.82 11.61
CA ASP A 266 8.67 9.90 13.08
C ASP A 266 7.63 10.88 13.69
N GLY A 267 6.77 11.47 12.86
CA GLY A 267 5.81 12.52 13.23
C GLY A 267 6.27 13.94 12.92
N LYS A 268 7.56 14.15 12.64
CA LYS A 268 8.18 15.45 12.32
C LYS A 268 9.10 15.39 11.11
N HIS A 269 9.77 14.27 10.91
CA HIS A 269 10.70 14.04 9.82
C HIS A 269 10.21 12.88 8.97
N ARG A 270 10.42 13.01 7.67
CA ARG A 270 10.43 11.88 6.74
C ARG A 270 11.86 11.52 6.44
N SER A 271 12.16 10.23 6.36
CA SER A 271 13.45 9.78 5.84
C SER A 271 13.26 8.69 4.81
N TRP A 272 14.22 8.52 3.91
CA TRP A 272 14.20 7.44 2.94
C TRP A 272 15.58 6.93 2.62
N ASN A 273 15.71 5.61 2.53
CA ASN A 273 16.94 4.96 2.14
C ASN A 273 17.23 5.15 0.65
N ILE A 274 18.51 5.13 0.30
CA ILE A 274 18.97 5.24 -1.09
C ILE A 274 18.29 4.19 -2.00
N ARG A 275 17.82 4.62 -3.16
CA ARG A 275 17.24 3.76 -4.21
C ARG A 275 18.33 3.06 -5.04
N ASN A 276 19.23 2.32 -4.40
CA ASN A 276 20.31 1.60 -5.07
C ASN A 276 20.82 0.41 -4.24
N ASN A 277 20.59 -0.82 -4.70
CA ASN A 277 20.89 -2.04 -3.93
C ASN A 277 22.39 -2.19 -3.59
N PRO A 278 23.35 -2.10 -4.54
CA PRO A 278 24.77 -2.20 -4.22
C PRO A 278 25.27 -1.14 -3.24
N THR A 279 24.86 0.12 -3.42
CA THR A 279 25.29 1.22 -2.54
C THR A 279 24.67 1.10 -1.15
N TYR A 280 23.41 0.68 -1.06
CA TYR A 280 22.74 0.39 0.21
C TYR A 280 23.52 -0.68 1.00
N ILE A 281 23.78 -1.85 0.39
CA ILE A 281 24.55 -2.94 1.02
C ILE A 281 25.92 -2.44 1.49
N LYS A 282 26.65 -1.74 0.63
CA LYS A 282 28.00 -1.23 0.94
C LYS A 282 27.98 -0.33 2.18
N LYS A 283 27.11 0.67 2.20
CA LYS A 283 27.04 1.65 3.30
C LYS A 283 26.63 1.00 4.62
N ILE A 284 25.67 0.08 4.60
CA ILE A 284 25.28 -0.66 5.80
C ILE A 284 26.45 -1.50 6.34
N ASN A 285 27.19 -2.21 5.48
CA ASN A 285 28.37 -2.96 5.90
C ASN A 285 29.48 -2.06 6.51
N GLU A 286 29.53 -0.79 6.11
CA GLU A 286 30.42 0.24 6.67
C GLU A 286 29.89 0.86 7.98
N GLY A 287 28.70 0.44 8.45
CA GLY A 287 28.05 0.99 9.64
C GLY A 287 27.41 2.35 9.42
N VAL A 288 27.10 2.71 8.18
CA VAL A 288 26.53 4.01 7.79
C VAL A 288 25.11 3.84 7.28
N LEU A 289 24.16 4.58 7.86
CA LEU A 289 22.78 4.63 7.37
C LEU A 289 22.69 5.41 6.04
N PRO A 290 22.25 4.77 4.94
CA PRO A 290 22.25 5.39 3.62
C PRO A 290 20.95 6.17 3.35
N MET A 291 20.53 7.04 4.26
CA MET A 291 19.25 7.76 4.19
C MET A 291 19.37 9.26 4.00
N GLU A 292 18.35 9.84 3.38
CA GLU A 292 18.07 11.28 3.37
C GLU A 292 16.97 11.58 4.39
N ILE A 293 16.96 12.80 4.94
CA ILE A 293 15.98 13.24 5.93
C ILE A 293 15.41 14.59 5.51
N GLU A 294 14.09 14.70 5.54
CA GLU A 294 13.32 15.91 5.37
C GLU A 294 12.65 16.28 6.69
N THR A 295 12.75 17.55 7.09
CA THR A 295 11.99 18.10 8.23
C THR A 295 10.70 18.72 7.72
N LEU A 296 9.56 18.22 8.20
CA LEU A 296 8.27 18.73 7.79
C LEU A 296 7.95 20.05 8.49
N SER A 297 7.60 21.06 7.69
CA SER A 297 7.02 22.26 8.23
C SER A 297 5.63 21.98 8.81
N LYS A 298 5.12 22.95 9.57
CA LYS A 298 3.74 22.92 10.05
C LYS A 298 2.72 22.83 8.91
N THR A 299 3.00 23.51 7.80
CA THR A 299 2.16 23.50 6.60
C THR A 299 2.20 22.14 5.90
N ASP A 300 3.36 21.51 5.78
CA ASP A 300 3.48 20.17 5.18
C ASP A 300 2.64 19.15 5.96
N ARG A 301 2.77 19.16 7.29
CA ARG A 301 1.97 18.29 8.17
C ARG A 301 0.47 18.54 8.08
N TYR A 302 0.05 19.80 7.93
CA TYR A 302 -1.37 20.14 7.73
C TYR A 302 -1.86 19.58 6.39
N ASN A 303 -1.12 19.85 5.30
CA ASN A 303 -1.49 19.41 3.95
C ASN A 303 -1.57 17.88 3.88
N GLU A 304 -0.60 17.17 4.47
CA GLU A 304 -0.62 15.71 4.55
C GLU A 304 -1.80 15.16 5.35
N TYR A 305 -2.13 15.78 6.49
CA TYR A 305 -3.27 15.36 7.28
C TYR A 305 -4.60 15.57 6.54
N VAL A 306 -4.74 16.67 5.80
CA VAL A 306 -5.90 16.91 4.93
C VAL A 306 -5.98 15.87 3.82
N MET A 307 -4.86 15.64 3.12
CA MET A 307 -4.78 14.65 2.03
C MET A 307 -5.14 13.25 2.51
N THR A 308 -4.45 12.77 3.55
CA THR A 308 -4.67 11.41 4.07
C THR A 308 -6.04 11.26 4.69
N GLY A 309 -6.50 12.23 5.48
CA GLY A 309 -7.81 12.19 6.14
C GLY A 309 -8.97 12.10 5.14
N LEU A 310 -8.97 12.92 4.08
CA LEU A 310 -10.03 12.91 3.05
C LEU A 310 -10.09 11.61 2.25
N ARG A 311 -8.98 10.87 2.13
CA ARG A 311 -8.97 9.57 1.46
C ARG A 311 -9.62 8.46 2.30
N THR A 312 -9.92 8.70 3.58
CA THR A 312 -10.44 7.69 4.50
C THR A 312 -11.89 7.92 4.93
N VAL A 313 -12.52 6.89 5.48
CA VAL A 313 -13.85 6.99 6.11
C VAL A 313 -13.84 7.77 7.42
N TRP A 314 -12.67 8.04 7.99
CA TRP A 314 -12.54 8.80 9.24
C TRP A 314 -12.50 10.30 9.00
N GLY A 315 -12.13 10.76 7.80
CA GLY A 315 -12.14 12.16 7.43
C GLY A 315 -11.10 13.02 8.15
N VAL A 316 -11.26 14.33 8.00
CA VAL A 316 -10.42 15.35 8.63
C VAL A 316 -11.14 15.92 9.85
N ASP A 317 -10.65 15.60 11.04
CA ASP A 317 -11.13 16.14 12.31
C ASP A 317 -10.76 17.63 12.48
N LEU A 318 -11.77 18.49 12.59
CA LEU A 318 -11.60 19.94 12.68
C LEU A 318 -11.01 20.39 14.02
N ASP A 319 -11.31 19.68 15.12
CA ASP A 319 -10.75 20.00 16.44
C ASP A 319 -9.26 19.68 16.47
N LYS A 320 -8.85 18.59 15.82
CA LYS A 320 -7.42 18.29 15.60
C LYS A 320 -6.74 19.40 14.79
N ILE A 321 -7.40 19.96 13.77
CA ILE A 321 -6.84 21.08 13.01
C ILE A 321 -6.63 22.31 13.91
N ALA A 322 -7.64 22.65 14.70
CA ALA A 322 -7.58 23.79 15.61
C ALA A 322 -6.46 23.64 16.65
N LEU A 323 -6.33 22.44 17.22
CA LEU A 323 -5.38 22.15 18.30
C LEU A 323 -3.94 22.09 17.79
N GLU A 324 -3.68 21.36 16.69
CA GLU A 324 -2.31 21.11 16.21
C GLU A 324 -1.80 22.21 15.27
N PHE A 325 -2.68 22.75 14.41
CA PHE A 325 -2.28 23.71 13.38
C PHE A 325 -2.74 25.14 13.70
N GLY A 326 -3.82 25.32 14.46
CA GLY A 326 -4.29 26.63 14.92
C GLY A 326 -5.37 27.25 14.03
N PRO A 327 -5.93 28.40 14.46
CA PRO A 327 -7.16 28.95 13.89
C PRO A 327 -7.03 29.37 12.43
N ASN A 328 -5.84 29.79 11.97
CA ASN A 328 -5.63 30.19 10.58
C ASN A 328 -5.83 29.02 9.60
N TYR A 329 -5.30 27.83 9.94
CA TYR A 329 -5.45 26.63 9.12
C TYR A 329 -6.89 26.13 9.14
N LEU A 330 -7.56 26.16 10.29
CA LEU A 330 -8.97 25.79 10.39
C LEU A 330 -9.87 26.72 9.55
N ASN A 331 -9.67 28.03 9.67
CA ASN A 331 -10.43 29.01 8.88
C ASN A 331 -10.20 28.82 7.39
N TYR A 332 -8.96 28.55 6.98
CA TYR A 332 -8.62 28.25 5.59
C TYR A 332 -9.33 26.99 5.08
N LEU A 333 -9.27 25.88 5.83
CA LEU A 333 -9.95 24.63 5.50
C LEU A 333 -11.46 24.84 5.34
N ASN A 334 -12.09 25.54 6.29
CA ASN A 334 -13.52 25.86 6.24
C ASN A 334 -13.88 26.72 5.02
N GLN A 335 -13.02 27.67 4.66
CA GLN A 335 -13.24 28.51 3.48
C GLN A 335 -13.12 27.71 2.17
N GLN A 336 -12.05 26.93 2.01
CA GLN A 336 -11.81 26.19 0.76
C GLN A 336 -12.77 25.01 0.58
N SER A 337 -13.20 24.37 1.67
CA SER A 337 -14.15 23.24 1.61
C SER A 337 -15.56 23.65 1.23
N LYS A 338 -15.93 24.93 1.39
CA LYS A 338 -17.29 25.42 1.16
C LYS A 338 -17.83 25.09 -0.23
N LYS A 339 -17.04 25.34 -1.29
CA LYS A 339 -17.44 25.05 -2.68
C LYS A 339 -17.75 23.58 -2.91
N TYR A 340 -17.04 22.68 -2.22
CA TYR A 340 -17.24 21.23 -2.33
C TYR A 340 -18.38 20.71 -1.48
N MET A 341 -18.70 21.38 -0.37
CA MET A 341 -19.93 21.10 0.38
C MET A 341 -21.17 21.55 -0.40
N GLU A 342 -21.11 22.71 -1.05
CA GLU A 342 -22.17 23.24 -1.92
C GLU A 342 -22.41 22.34 -3.15
N SER A 343 -21.37 21.70 -3.68
CA SER A 343 -21.49 20.71 -4.76
C SER A 343 -21.73 19.27 -4.31
N HIS A 344 -21.97 19.04 -3.01
CA HIS A 344 -22.22 17.72 -2.42
C HIS A 344 -21.07 16.70 -2.61
N LEU A 345 -19.84 17.17 -2.75
CA LEU A 345 -18.64 16.34 -2.80
C LEU A 345 -18.00 16.13 -1.42
N LEU A 346 -18.20 17.09 -0.51
CA LEU A 346 -17.82 17.01 0.90
C LEU A 346 -19.04 17.19 1.81
N PHE A 347 -18.95 16.71 3.04
CA PHE A 347 -19.94 16.96 4.09
C PHE A 347 -19.29 16.96 5.47
N LEU A 348 -19.96 17.62 6.43
CA LEU A 348 -19.56 17.60 7.83
C LEU A 348 -20.43 16.63 8.62
N GLN A 349 -19.78 15.80 9.43
CA GLN A 349 -20.44 14.92 10.39
C GLN A 349 -19.62 14.88 11.67
N GLU A 350 -20.24 15.20 12.80
CA GLU A 350 -19.61 15.08 14.13
C GLU A 350 -18.24 15.78 14.23
N GLY A 351 -18.11 16.99 13.65
CA GLY A 351 -16.86 17.76 13.67
C GLY A 351 -15.79 17.28 12.69
N LYS A 352 -16.13 16.34 11.78
CA LYS A 352 -15.21 15.80 10.78
C LYS A 352 -15.67 16.13 9.38
N LEU A 353 -14.73 16.55 8.53
CA LEU A 353 -14.94 16.78 7.11
C LEU A 353 -14.69 15.47 6.35
N LEU A 354 -15.72 14.99 5.66
CA LEU A 354 -15.74 13.70 4.98
C LEU A 354 -16.04 13.89 3.49
N VAL A 355 -15.56 12.94 2.69
CA VAL A 355 -15.83 12.88 1.25
C VAL A 355 -17.09 12.05 0.99
N THR A 356 -18.02 12.57 0.18
CA THR A 356 -19.21 11.82 -0.22
C THR A 356 -18.86 10.72 -1.21
N LYS A 357 -19.78 9.77 -1.45
CA LYS A 357 -19.59 8.75 -2.48
C LYS A 357 -19.23 9.33 -3.85
N GLN A 358 -19.83 10.47 -4.22
CA GLN A 358 -19.55 11.16 -5.49
C GLN A 358 -18.19 11.86 -5.51
N GLY A 359 -17.71 12.31 -4.35
CA GLY A 359 -16.40 12.96 -4.24
C GLY A 359 -15.21 11.99 -4.16
N LYS A 360 -15.44 10.70 -3.84
CA LYS A 360 -14.36 9.74 -3.52
C LYS A 360 -13.30 9.61 -4.61
N PHE A 361 -13.72 9.48 -5.88
CA PHE A 361 -12.77 9.38 -6.99
C PHE A 361 -11.97 10.68 -7.22
N LEU A 362 -12.50 11.81 -6.75
CA LEU A 362 -11.89 13.14 -6.90
C LEU A 362 -11.14 13.60 -5.65
N ALA A 363 -11.01 12.74 -4.63
CA ALA A 363 -10.53 13.13 -3.31
C ALA A 363 -9.13 13.77 -3.33
N ASP A 364 -8.21 13.29 -4.19
CA ASP A 364 -6.87 13.86 -4.30
C ASP A 364 -6.90 15.29 -4.87
N GLY A 365 -7.72 15.54 -5.89
CA GLY A 365 -7.91 16.87 -6.46
C GLY A 365 -8.60 17.82 -5.49
N ILE A 366 -9.59 17.31 -4.73
CA ILE A 366 -10.25 18.07 -3.66
C ILE A 366 -9.22 18.43 -2.58
N ALA A 367 -8.42 17.47 -2.11
CA ALA A 367 -7.42 17.70 -1.07
C ALA A 367 -6.39 18.75 -1.50
N SER A 368 -5.90 18.69 -2.73
CA SER A 368 -4.96 19.68 -3.30
C SER A 368 -5.50 21.11 -3.19
N ASP A 369 -6.80 21.32 -3.46
CA ASP A 369 -7.44 22.63 -3.36
C ASP A 369 -7.65 23.10 -1.89
N LEU A 370 -7.56 22.19 -0.92
CA LEU A 370 -7.63 22.51 0.51
C LEU A 370 -6.25 22.71 1.16
N PHE A 371 -5.17 22.55 0.40
CA PHE A 371 -3.81 22.75 0.90
C PHE A 371 -3.55 24.22 1.21
N PHE A 372 -2.90 24.45 2.35
CA PHE A 372 -2.47 25.77 2.76
C PHE A 372 -1.22 26.14 1.97
N VAL A 373 -1.30 27.24 1.22
CA VAL A 373 -0.24 27.72 0.31
C VAL A 373 0.36 29.07 0.78
N GLY A 374 0.01 29.49 1.99
CA GLY A 374 0.30 30.82 2.53
C GLY A 374 1.51 30.92 3.45
#